data_AF-A0A1H7EGK6-F1
#
_entry.id   AF-A0A1H7EGK6-F1
#
_cell.length_a   1.000
_cell.length_b   1.000
_cell.length_c   1.000
_cell.angle_alpha   90.00
_cell.angle_beta   90.00
_cell.angle_gamma   90.00
#
_symmetry.space_group_name_H-M   'P 1'
#
loop_
_entity.id
_entity.type
_entity.pdbx_description
1 polymer ?
#
loop_
_entity_poly.entity_id
_entity_poly.type
_entity_poly.pdbx_seq_one_letter_code
_entity_poly.pdbx_strand_id
1 'polypeptide(L)'
;MFDAEIAAKLLNRWTVKPPAAQHDTSQHDAYLDLLREGKLDFTHQKGRVTLGDVSADGLFDLESLVFVDGSRALRLRTPGAVPDWTQWAAFEPPVARGAENSTFRTQSDAPSDDESSCTLEAPER
;
A
#
# COMPACT_ATOMS: atom_id res chain seq x y z
N MET A 1 12.92 8.57 -7.09
CA MET A 1 11.75 9.39 -6.69
C MET A 1 11.08 10.08 -7.87
N PHE A 2 11.82 10.42 -8.95
CA PHE A 2 11.27 11.27 -10.02
C PHE A 2 10.02 10.70 -10.68
N ASP A 3 9.94 9.39 -10.92
CA ASP A 3 8.80 8.78 -11.62
C ASP A 3 7.47 8.96 -10.86
N ALA A 4 7.48 8.76 -9.54
CA ALA A 4 6.31 9.00 -8.69
C ALA A 4 5.88 10.48 -8.69
N GLU A 5 6.83 11.41 -8.66
CA GLU A 5 6.52 12.84 -8.69
C GLU A 5 5.97 13.28 -10.05
N ILE A 6 6.55 12.78 -11.15
CA ILE A 6 6.07 13.01 -12.51
C ILE A 6 4.66 12.47 -12.64
N ALA A 7 4.42 11.23 -12.22
CA ALA A 7 3.10 10.61 -12.25
C ALA A 7 2.07 11.43 -11.44
N ALA A 8 2.38 11.79 -10.20
CA ALA A 8 1.47 12.57 -9.36
C ALA A 8 1.09 13.90 -10.02
N LYS A 9 2.06 14.63 -10.61
CA LYS A 9 1.79 15.88 -11.33
C LYS A 9 0.89 15.66 -12.55
N LEU A 10 1.17 14.65 -13.36
CA LEU A 10 0.36 14.33 -14.55
C LEU A 10 -1.08 13.96 -14.18
N LEU A 11 -1.25 13.09 -13.18
CA LEU A 11 -2.57 12.62 -12.72
C LEU A 11 -3.39 13.74 -12.07
N ASN A 12 -2.75 14.60 -11.28
CA ASN A 12 -3.45 15.75 -10.68
C ASN A 12 -3.89 16.75 -11.74
N ARG A 13 -3.07 17.00 -12.76
CA ARG A 13 -3.44 17.85 -13.91
C ARG A 13 -4.61 17.25 -14.69
N TRP A 14 -4.58 15.94 -14.92
CA TRP A 14 -5.65 15.23 -15.61
C TRP A 14 -6.99 15.30 -14.86
N THR A 15 -6.96 15.20 -13.53
CA THR A 15 -8.16 15.27 -12.68
C THR A 15 -8.85 16.63 -12.75
N VAL A 16 -8.10 17.73 -12.92
CA VAL A 16 -8.66 19.09 -13.04
C VAL A 16 -9.16 19.40 -14.46
N LYS A 17 -8.51 18.83 -15.48
CA LYS A 17 -8.86 19.06 -16.89
C LYS A 17 -8.85 17.73 -17.66
N PRO A 18 -9.84 16.86 -17.42
CA PRO A 18 -9.95 15.63 -18.20
C PRO A 18 -10.21 16.00 -19.67
N PRO A 19 -9.60 15.30 -20.65
CA PRO A 19 -9.91 15.53 -22.05
C PRO A 19 -11.42 15.32 -22.29
N ALA A 20 -12.04 16.23 -23.04
CA ALA A 20 -13.50 16.28 -23.24
C ALA A 20 -14.14 15.02 -23.85
N ALA A 21 -13.34 14.06 -24.31
CA ALA A 21 -13.80 12.82 -24.97
C ALA A 21 -13.99 11.63 -24.01
N GLN A 22 -13.79 11.82 -22.70
CA GLN A 22 -13.49 10.72 -21.79
C GLN A 22 -14.44 10.66 -20.57
N HIS A 23 -15.75 10.62 -20.85
CA HIS A 23 -16.81 10.65 -19.84
C HIS A 23 -17.68 9.39 -19.85
N ASP A 24 -17.17 8.27 -20.38
CA ASP A 24 -17.88 6.99 -20.37
C ASP A 24 -17.21 6.01 -19.42
N THR A 25 -18.04 5.41 -18.57
CA THR A 25 -17.73 4.72 -17.31
C THR A 25 -16.79 3.51 -17.42
N SER A 26 -16.42 3.10 -18.64
CA SER A 26 -15.41 2.08 -18.94
C SER A 26 -13.96 2.57 -18.84
N GLN A 27 -13.74 3.88 -18.62
CA GLN A 27 -12.43 4.53 -18.54
C GLN A 27 -11.81 4.60 -17.14
N HIS A 28 -12.08 3.63 -16.28
CA HIS A 28 -11.50 3.61 -14.94
C HIS A 28 -9.96 3.53 -14.92
N ASP A 29 -9.32 3.31 -16.07
CA ASP A 29 -7.87 3.18 -16.22
C ASP A 29 -7.25 4.15 -17.26
N ALA A 30 -8.01 5.10 -17.84
CA ALA A 30 -7.47 5.99 -18.90
C ALA A 30 -6.31 6.87 -18.42
N TYR A 31 -6.29 7.24 -17.14
CA TYR A 31 -5.16 7.94 -16.54
C TYR A 31 -3.92 7.03 -16.35
N LEU A 32 -4.09 5.71 -16.28
CA LEU A 32 -2.98 4.76 -16.28
C LEU A 32 -2.35 4.66 -17.66
N ASP A 33 -3.17 4.72 -18.71
CA ASP A 33 -2.68 4.75 -20.09
C ASP A 33 -1.85 6.00 -20.37
N LEU A 34 -2.24 7.17 -19.83
CA LEU A 34 -1.40 8.37 -19.86
C LEU A 34 0.01 8.14 -19.30
N LEU A 35 0.13 7.39 -18.19
CA LEU A 35 1.43 7.09 -17.58
C LEU A 35 2.23 6.10 -18.43
N ARG A 36 1.57 5.10 -19.03
CA ARG A 36 2.18 4.14 -19.96
C ARG A 36 2.67 4.83 -21.24
N GLU A 37 1.90 5.78 -21.78
CA GLU A 37 2.31 6.63 -22.90
C GLU A 37 3.54 7.47 -22.54
N GLY A 38 3.60 7.97 -21.30
CA GLY A 38 4.77 8.63 -20.73
C GLY A 38 5.98 7.73 -20.47
N LYS A 39 5.90 6.43 -20.82
CA LYS A 39 6.92 5.40 -20.57
C LYS A 39 7.29 5.25 -19.09
N LEU A 40 6.30 5.42 -18.20
CA LEU A 40 6.47 5.15 -16.79
C LEU A 40 6.14 3.68 -16.52
N ASP A 41 7.11 2.94 -16.00
CA ASP A 41 6.94 1.55 -15.60
C ASP A 41 6.46 1.49 -14.14
N PHE A 42 5.26 0.94 -13.92
CA PHE A 42 4.65 0.86 -12.60
C PHE A 42 3.76 -0.38 -12.42
N THR A 43 3.60 -0.77 -11.16
CA THR A 43 2.57 -1.73 -10.72
C THR A 43 1.43 -0.97 -10.06
N HIS A 44 0.21 -1.23 -10.50
CA HIS A 44 -1.00 -0.64 -9.91
C HIS A 44 -1.54 -1.53 -8.79
N GLN A 45 -1.74 -0.94 -7.60
CA GLN A 45 -2.24 -1.60 -6.40
C GLN A 45 -3.46 -0.85 -5.87
N LYS A 46 -4.53 -1.58 -5.54
CA LYS A 46 -5.72 -1.06 -4.82
C LYS A 46 -5.89 -1.82 -3.52
N GLY A 47 -6.25 -1.13 -2.47
CA GLY A 47 -6.44 -1.70 -1.14
C GLY A 47 -7.49 -0.94 -0.36
N ARG A 48 -7.76 -1.42 0.85
CA ARG A 48 -8.65 -0.76 1.80
C ARG A 48 -7.93 -0.65 3.13
N VAL A 49 -8.00 0.51 3.76
CA VAL A 49 -7.33 0.79 5.03
C VAL A 49 -8.38 1.02 6.12
N THR A 50 -8.26 0.26 7.20
CA THR A 50 -8.96 0.46 8.47
C THR A 50 -8.08 1.28 9.40
N LEU A 51 -8.65 2.32 10.02
CA LEU A 51 -7.96 3.05 11.08
C LEU A 51 -8.14 2.30 12.42
N GLY A 52 -7.25 1.34 12.73
CA GLY A 52 -7.25 0.63 14.02
C GLY A 52 -8.57 -0.12 14.34
N ASP A 53 -8.86 -0.28 15.64
CA ASP A 53 -10.06 -0.97 16.18
C ASP A 53 -11.35 -0.13 16.08
N VAL A 54 -11.40 0.78 15.10
CA VAL A 54 -12.56 1.64 14.87
C VAL A 54 -13.46 0.95 13.84
N SER A 55 -14.74 0.85 14.19
CA SER A 55 -15.83 0.24 13.42
C SER A 55 -15.74 0.50 11.91
N ALA A 56 -16.21 -0.47 11.11
CA ALA A 56 -16.14 -0.55 9.64
C ALA A 56 -16.68 0.67 8.85
N ASP A 57 -17.20 1.70 9.52
CA ASP A 57 -17.65 2.97 8.93
C ASP A 57 -16.49 3.90 8.53
N GLY A 58 -15.25 3.63 8.99
CA GLY A 58 -14.05 4.41 8.68
C GLY A 58 -13.14 3.84 7.59
N LEU A 59 -13.68 3.08 6.64
CA LEU A 59 -12.88 2.41 5.61
C LEU A 59 -12.49 3.37 4.48
N PHE A 60 -11.19 3.62 4.32
CA PHE A 60 -10.65 4.37 3.20
C PHE A 60 -10.25 3.42 2.08
N ASP A 61 -10.65 3.71 0.84
CA ASP A 61 -10.07 3.03 -0.31
C ASP A 61 -8.71 3.66 -0.61
N LEU A 62 -7.71 2.85 -0.90
CA LEU A 62 -6.36 3.28 -1.18
C LEU A 62 -5.97 2.83 -2.58
N GLU A 63 -5.35 3.73 -3.32
CA GLU A 63 -4.80 3.43 -4.64
C GLU A 63 -3.34 3.85 -4.68
N SER A 64 -2.47 2.96 -5.14
CA SER A 64 -1.03 3.14 -5.18
C SER A 64 -0.44 2.66 -6.51
N LEU A 65 0.45 3.46 -7.07
CA LEU A 65 1.30 3.10 -8.20
C LEU A 65 2.72 2.95 -7.68
N VAL A 66 3.31 1.77 -7.82
CA VAL A 66 4.65 1.45 -7.37
C VAL A 66 5.59 1.42 -8.57
N PHE A 67 6.59 2.28 -8.57
CA PHE A 67 7.56 2.42 -9.67
C PHE A 67 8.77 1.50 -9.46
N VAL A 68 9.56 1.32 -10.52
CA VAL A 68 10.74 0.43 -10.53
C VAL A 68 11.77 0.81 -9.48
N ASP A 69 11.91 2.11 -9.20
CA ASP A 69 12.80 2.63 -8.16
C ASP A 69 12.26 2.44 -6.72
N GLY A 70 11.08 1.82 -6.57
CA GLY A 70 10.38 1.60 -5.32
C GLY A 70 9.58 2.80 -4.82
N SER A 71 9.64 3.95 -5.51
CA SER A 71 8.86 5.12 -5.17
C SER A 71 7.38 4.88 -5.47
N ARG A 72 6.50 5.67 -4.85
CA ARG A 72 5.06 5.44 -4.94
C ARG A 72 4.29 6.72 -5.21
N ALA A 73 3.34 6.68 -6.12
CA ALA A 73 2.27 7.66 -6.19
C ALA A 73 1.03 7.07 -5.51
N LEU A 74 0.38 7.82 -4.62
CA LEU A 74 -0.71 7.30 -3.79
C LEU A 74 -1.84 8.33 -3.65
N ARG A 75 -3.09 7.84 -3.63
CA ARG A 75 -4.27 8.62 -3.27
C ARG A 75 -5.19 7.80 -2.37
N LEU A 76 -6.03 8.51 -1.62
CA LEU A 76 -7.02 7.93 -0.72
C LEU A 76 -8.42 8.35 -1.16
N ARG A 77 -9.38 7.44 -1.02
CA ARG A 77 -10.80 7.75 -1.11
C ARG A 77 -11.34 7.96 0.28
N THR A 78 -11.92 9.12 0.51
CA THR A 78 -12.62 9.45 1.75
C THR A 78 -14.11 9.43 1.49
N PRO A 79 -14.84 8.40 1.97
CA PRO A 79 -16.30 8.35 1.83
C PRO A 79 -16.94 9.62 2.42
N GLY A 80 -17.80 10.29 1.64
CA GLY A 80 -18.50 11.50 2.06
C GLY A 80 -17.76 12.82 1.80
N ALA A 81 -16.52 12.80 1.31
CA ALA A 81 -15.83 14.00 0.82
C ALA A 81 -16.19 14.29 -0.66
N VAL A 82 -16.12 15.57 -1.06
CA VAL A 82 -16.22 16.00 -2.45
C VAL A 82 -15.01 16.90 -2.78
N PRO A 83 -14.10 16.49 -3.68
CA PRO A 83 -14.04 15.20 -4.37
C PRO A 83 -13.81 14.03 -3.40
N ASP A 84 -14.32 12.84 -3.76
CA ASP A 84 -14.23 11.64 -2.93
C ASP A 84 -12.82 11.05 -2.89
N TRP A 85 -12.00 11.35 -3.89
CA TRP A 85 -10.57 11.03 -3.94
C TRP A 85 -9.69 12.25 -3.61
N THR A 86 -8.63 12.01 -2.84
CA THR A 86 -7.54 12.99 -2.68
C THR A 86 -6.76 13.16 -3.98
N GLN A 87 -6.00 14.25 -4.06
CA GLN A 87 -4.94 14.36 -5.05
C GLN A 87 -3.90 13.24 -4.86
N TRP A 88 -3.23 12.90 -5.95
CA TRP A 88 -2.09 12.01 -5.95
C TRP A 88 -0.90 12.68 -5.25
N ALA A 89 -0.29 11.96 -4.32
CA ALA A 89 0.92 12.36 -3.63
C ALA A 89 2.05 11.37 -3.92
N ALA A 90 3.27 11.90 -4.10
CA ALA A 90 4.46 11.10 -4.34
C ALA A 90 5.20 10.82 -3.02
N PHE A 91 5.67 9.59 -2.87
CA PHE A 91 6.38 9.11 -1.71
C PHE A 91 7.69 8.43 -2.14
N GLU A 92 8.74 8.68 -1.37
CA GLU A 92 10.02 7.99 -1.53
C GLU A 92 9.88 6.49 -1.22
N PRO A 93 10.76 5.65 -1.79
CA PRO A 93 10.82 4.25 -1.42
C PRO A 93 11.01 4.13 0.09
N PRO A 94 10.29 3.23 0.79
CA PRO A 94 10.52 3.00 2.20
C PRO A 94 11.98 2.59 2.39
N VAL A 95 12.72 3.35 3.20
CA VAL A 95 14.09 3.00 3.55
C VAL A 95 14.04 1.62 4.20
N ALA A 96 14.71 0.63 3.60
CA ALA A 96 14.86 -0.67 4.19
C ALA A 96 15.66 -0.49 5.50
N ARG A 97 14.95 -0.28 6.61
CA ARG A 97 15.53 -0.30 7.95
C ARG A 97 15.89 -1.75 8.25
N GLY A 98 17.06 -2.18 7.79
CA GLY A 98 17.67 -3.45 8.13
C GLY A 98 16.88 -4.67 7.66
N ALA A 99 17.55 -5.58 6.97
CA ALA A 99 17.08 -6.95 6.83
C ALA A 99 17.23 -7.72 8.15
N GLU A 100 16.69 -7.17 9.24
CA GLU A 100 16.61 -7.82 10.55
C GLU A 100 15.18 -7.63 11.06
N ASN A 101 14.50 -8.76 11.27
CA ASN A 101 13.16 -8.89 11.88
C ASN A 101 11.96 -8.90 10.91
N SER A 102 12.16 -9.21 9.62
CA SER A 102 11.09 -9.81 8.82
C SER A 102 10.88 -11.28 9.23
N THR A 103 10.46 -11.47 10.47
CA THR A 103 9.68 -12.64 10.86
C THR A 103 8.31 -12.09 11.17
N PHE A 104 7.48 -12.01 10.13
CA PHE A 104 6.04 -12.05 10.31
C PHE A 104 5.75 -13.33 11.10
N ARG A 105 5.70 -13.23 12.43
CA ARG A 105 5.16 -14.28 13.28
C ARG A 105 3.67 -14.30 12.97
N THR A 106 3.28 -15.17 12.05
CA THR A 106 1.96 -15.78 12.10
C THR A 106 1.85 -16.35 13.51
N GLN A 107 1.06 -15.71 14.37
CA GLN A 107 0.61 -16.30 15.63
C GLN A 107 -0.23 -17.52 15.26
N SER A 108 0.44 -18.66 15.10
CA SER A 108 -0.20 -19.95 15.29
C SER A 108 -0.13 -20.22 16.78
N ASP A 109 -1.27 -19.99 17.42
CA ASP A 109 -1.59 -20.39 18.78
C ASP A 109 -1.33 -21.89 18.95
N ALA A 110 -0.40 -22.25 19.83
CA ALA A 110 -0.24 -23.61 20.34
C ALA A 110 0.40 -23.50 21.74
N PRO A 111 -0.30 -23.90 22.82
CA PRO A 111 0.33 -24.01 24.12
C PRO A 111 1.19 -25.27 24.15
N SER A 112 2.51 -25.11 24.12
CA SER A 112 3.45 -26.16 24.48
C SER A 112 3.69 -26.08 25.99
N ASP A 113 2.88 -26.79 26.75
CA ASP A 113 3.22 -27.19 28.12
C ASP A 113 4.31 -28.26 28.03
N ASP A 114 5.58 -27.86 28.18
CA ASP A 114 6.69 -28.78 28.43
C ASP A 114 7.13 -28.60 29.89
N GLU A 115 6.43 -29.29 30.77
CA GLU A 115 6.88 -29.58 32.11
C GLU A 115 7.82 -30.79 32.02
N SER A 116 9.13 -30.59 32.14
CA SER A 116 10.05 -31.68 32.52
C SER A 116 11.36 -31.13 33.06
N SER A 117 11.42 -31.07 34.39
CA SER A 117 12.64 -30.89 35.17
C SER A 117 13.64 -32.02 34.88
N CYS A 118 14.80 -31.69 34.31
CA CYS A 118 15.96 -32.58 34.32
C CYS A 118 16.78 -32.33 35.59
N THR A 119 16.44 -33.00 36.70
CA THR A 119 17.36 -33.19 37.82
C THR A 119 18.13 -34.49 37.57
N LEU A 120 19.35 -34.35 37.07
CA LEU A 120 20.33 -35.42 36.94
C LEU A 120 20.86 -35.79 38.33
N GLU A 121 20.37 -36.87 38.91
CA GLU A 121 21.04 -37.55 40.03
C GLU A 121 21.25 -39.03 39.67
N ALA A 122 22.51 -39.45 39.69
CA ALA A 122 22.95 -40.84 39.61
C ALA A 122 24.39 -40.92 40.19
N PRO A 123 24.91 -42.11 40.53
CA PRO A 123 24.46 -42.96 41.63
C PRO A 123 25.62 -43.33 42.59
N GLU A 124 25.22 -43.84 43.76
CA GLU A 124 25.90 -44.67 44.77
C GLU A 124 27.43 -44.90 44.75
N ARG A 125 28.03 -44.73 45.94
CA ARG A 125 28.83 -45.77 46.61
C ARG A 125 28.78 -45.67 48.13
#